data_AF-X1QXK3-F1
#
_entry.id   AF-X1QXK3-F1
#
_cell.length_a   1.000
_cell.length_b   1.000
_cell.length_c   1.000
_cell.angle_alpha   90.00
_cell.angle_beta   90.00
_cell.angle_gamma   90.00
#
_symmetry.space_group_name_H-M   'P 1'
#
loop_
_entity.id
_entity.type
_entity.pdbx_description
1 polymer ?
#
loop_
_entity_poly.entity_id
_entity_poly.type
_entity_poly.pdbx_seq_one_letter_code
_entity_poly.pdbx_strand_id
1 'polypeptide(L)'
;LGRKTGGPIHIFGDMVSALKAEIGRLAPKIVGVKIGLAYSRPIRFEKVRFSEAEEAFNALYKVEGLRVNDDPDYWKLVPEYPGSKALRPMQDYLVHVMIGEAERRGLPIQIHTGLQEGNENVVSNSNPELLINLFMEYKDARFDIFHVGVMHGDAWRVAEALKARGVIPDFRPPNIIRLAPIPLYSGYRDV
;
A
#
# COMPACT_ATOMS: atom_id res chain seq x y z
N LEU A 1 -4.37 -16.10 -3.35
CA LEU A 1 -3.98 -15.75 -4.73
C LEU A 1 -4.07 -16.96 -5.65
N GLY A 2 -3.35 -18.06 -5.39
CA GLY A 2 -3.35 -19.25 -6.26
C GLY A 2 -4.74 -19.79 -6.66
N ARG A 3 -5.68 -19.89 -5.71
CA ARG A 3 -7.08 -20.27 -6.02
C ARG A 3 -7.78 -19.36 -7.04
N LYS A 4 -7.45 -18.07 -7.06
CA LYS A 4 -8.07 -17.08 -7.98
C LYS A 4 -7.44 -17.12 -9.37
N THR A 5 -6.19 -17.57 -9.48
CA THR A 5 -5.37 -17.50 -10.69
C THR A 5 -5.13 -18.87 -11.33
N GLY A 6 -5.79 -19.92 -10.84
CA GLY A 6 -5.84 -21.23 -11.50
C GLY A 6 -4.71 -22.21 -11.15
N GLY A 7 -3.98 -22.01 -10.04
CA GLY A 7 -2.93 -22.95 -9.67
C GLY A 7 -2.32 -22.74 -8.27
N PRO A 8 -1.63 -23.75 -7.72
CA PRO A 8 -0.88 -23.58 -6.48
C PRO A 8 0.29 -22.60 -6.66
N ILE A 9 0.78 -22.03 -5.57
CA ILE A 9 1.98 -21.18 -5.54
C ILE A 9 3.03 -21.94 -4.74
N HIS A 10 4.06 -22.43 -5.42
CA HIS A 10 5.13 -23.24 -4.81
C HIS A 10 6.48 -22.52 -4.83
N ILE A 11 6.76 -21.75 -5.90
CA ILE A 11 7.96 -20.94 -6.02
C ILE A 11 7.61 -19.46 -6.13
N PHE A 12 8.58 -18.59 -5.86
CA PHE A 12 8.35 -17.15 -5.93
C PHE A 12 7.90 -16.70 -7.34
N GLY A 13 8.41 -17.36 -8.39
CA GLY A 13 7.98 -17.14 -9.76
C GLY A 13 6.48 -17.38 -10.00
N ASP A 14 5.88 -18.37 -9.32
CA ASP A 14 4.44 -18.63 -9.39
C ASP A 14 3.66 -17.46 -8.79
N MET A 15 4.14 -16.93 -7.66
CA MET A 15 3.51 -15.79 -6.99
C MET A 15 3.53 -14.55 -7.88
N VAL A 16 4.66 -14.25 -8.50
CA VAL A 16 4.81 -13.12 -9.43
C VAL A 16 3.88 -13.30 -10.64
N SER A 17 3.85 -14.49 -11.23
CA SER A 17 3.00 -14.79 -12.40
C SER A 17 1.52 -14.69 -12.05
N ALA A 18 1.12 -15.25 -10.92
CA ALA A 18 -0.24 -15.17 -10.41
C ALA A 18 -0.67 -13.71 -10.14
N LEU A 19 0.21 -12.90 -9.57
CA LEU A 19 -0.08 -11.50 -9.29
C LEU A 19 -0.29 -10.70 -10.59
N LYS A 20 0.57 -10.90 -11.59
CA LYS A 20 0.42 -10.31 -12.94
C LYS A 20 -0.87 -10.75 -13.63
N ALA A 21 -1.24 -12.03 -13.52
CA ALA A 21 -2.48 -12.54 -14.06
C ALA A 21 -3.70 -11.90 -13.38
N GLU A 22 -3.68 -11.77 -12.05
CA GLU A 22 -4.79 -11.20 -11.29
C GLU A 22 -5.00 -9.72 -11.59
N ILE A 23 -3.94 -8.90 -11.63
CA ILE A 23 -4.08 -7.49 -12.05
C ILE A 23 -4.57 -7.39 -13.49
N GLY A 24 -4.10 -8.26 -14.39
CA GLY A 24 -4.60 -8.31 -15.76
C GLY A 24 -6.09 -8.60 -15.85
N ARG A 25 -6.58 -9.54 -15.03
CA ARG A 25 -8.00 -9.89 -14.93
C ARG A 25 -8.84 -8.77 -14.31
N LEU A 26 -8.29 -8.02 -13.36
CA LEU A 26 -8.98 -6.94 -12.65
C LEU A 26 -8.92 -5.60 -13.36
N ALA A 27 -7.91 -5.36 -14.20
CA ALA A 27 -7.67 -4.09 -14.90
C ALA A 27 -8.92 -3.46 -15.55
N PRO A 28 -9.79 -4.19 -16.29
CA PRO A 28 -10.97 -3.59 -16.89
C PRO A 28 -12.09 -3.26 -15.88
N LYS A 29 -11.94 -3.63 -14.62
CA LYS A 29 -12.94 -3.49 -13.54
C LYS A 29 -12.52 -2.52 -12.44
N ILE A 30 -11.31 -1.98 -12.52
CA ILE A 30 -10.75 -1.09 -11.51
C ILE A 30 -10.32 0.22 -12.16
N VAL A 31 -10.31 1.28 -11.37
CA VAL A 31 -9.89 2.62 -11.80
C VAL A 31 -8.50 2.99 -11.29
N GLY A 32 -7.86 2.13 -10.49
CA GLY A 32 -6.53 2.36 -9.93
C GLY A 32 -6.08 1.25 -8.99
N VAL A 33 -4.81 1.30 -8.60
CA VAL A 33 -4.16 0.39 -7.64
C VAL A 33 -3.85 1.16 -6.36
N LYS A 34 -4.12 0.58 -5.20
CA LYS A 34 -3.86 1.22 -3.89
C LYS A 34 -2.74 0.53 -3.13
N ILE A 35 -1.80 1.31 -2.60
CA ILE A 35 -0.73 0.86 -1.69
C ILE A 35 -0.99 1.47 -0.31
N GLY A 36 -1.40 0.63 0.65
CA GLY A 36 -1.69 1.01 2.04
C GLY A 36 -0.56 0.71 3.03
N LEU A 37 0.67 0.44 2.57
CA LEU A 37 1.75 -0.10 3.40
C LEU A 37 2.32 0.90 4.42
N ALA A 38 2.04 2.20 4.27
CA ALA A 38 2.48 3.22 5.23
C ALA A 38 2.03 2.95 6.67
N TYR A 39 0.96 2.18 6.86
CA TYR A 39 0.42 1.81 8.17
C TYR A 39 1.28 0.81 8.96
N SER A 40 2.18 0.09 8.28
CA SER A 40 2.96 -0.98 8.91
C SER A 40 4.47 -0.88 8.65
N ARG A 41 4.88 -0.06 7.67
CA ARG A 41 6.29 0.12 7.32
C ARG A 41 6.55 1.42 6.56
N PRO A 42 7.81 1.88 6.49
CA PRO A 42 8.18 2.99 5.62
C PRO A 42 7.86 2.71 4.15
N ILE A 43 7.27 3.69 3.47
CA ILE A 43 6.95 3.68 2.03
C ILE A 43 8.18 3.89 1.13
N ARG A 44 9.30 3.30 1.55
CA ARG A 44 10.50 3.12 0.73
C ARG A 44 10.54 1.66 0.30
N PHE A 45 10.66 1.45 -1.01
CA PHE A 45 10.69 0.13 -1.64
C PHE A 45 12.00 -0.03 -2.40
N GLU A 46 12.91 -0.85 -1.90
CA GLU A 46 14.22 -1.00 -2.52
C GLU A 46 14.16 -1.82 -3.81
N LYS A 47 15.01 -1.47 -4.78
CA LYS A 47 15.18 -2.28 -6.00
C LYS A 47 16.04 -3.49 -5.66
N VAL A 48 15.40 -4.65 -5.49
CA VAL A 48 16.05 -5.91 -5.11
C VAL A 48 16.11 -6.90 -6.27
N ARG A 49 17.05 -7.85 -6.20
CA ARG A 49 17.14 -8.96 -7.15
C ARG A 49 15.97 -9.93 -6.93
N PHE A 50 15.61 -10.65 -7.99
CA PHE A 50 14.64 -11.75 -7.89
C PHE A 50 15.08 -12.80 -6.86
N SER A 51 16.37 -13.14 -6.82
CA SER A 51 16.91 -14.12 -5.87
C SER A 51 16.73 -13.70 -4.41
N GLU A 52 16.90 -12.40 -4.10
CA GLU A 52 16.72 -11.88 -2.74
C GLU A 52 15.25 -11.92 -2.31
N ALA A 53 14.34 -11.62 -3.24
CA ALA A 53 12.91 -11.74 -3.03
C ALA A 53 12.47 -13.21 -2.89
N GLU A 54 13.08 -14.12 -3.64
CA GLU A 54 12.85 -15.56 -3.55
C GLU A 54 13.37 -16.16 -2.24
N GLU A 55 14.55 -15.74 -1.76
CA GLU A 55 15.06 -16.12 -0.45
C GLU A 55 14.10 -15.70 0.67
N ALA A 56 13.57 -14.47 0.60
CA ALA A 56 12.55 -13.96 1.52
C ALA A 56 11.24 -14.75 1.43
N PHE A 57 10.78 -15.09 0.22
CA PHE A 57 9.61 -15.96 0.01
C PHE A 57 9.82 -17.34 0.64
N ASN A 58 10.98 -17.97 0.40
CA ASN A 58 11.32 -19.28 0.93
C ASN A 58 11.44 -19.29 2.46
N ALA A 59 11.75 -18.15 3.09
CA ALA A 59 11.78 -18.04 4.54
C ALA A 59 10.42 -18.32 5.20
N LEU A 60 9.30 -18.13 4.48
CA LEU A 60 7.96 -18.52 4.98
C LEU A 60 7.84 -20.01 5.29
N TYR A 61 8.55 -20.84 4.53
CA TYR A 61 8.49 -22.30 4.62
C TYR A 61 9.62 -22.90 5.47
N LYS A 62 10.52 -22.06 5.99
CA LYS A 62 11.61 -22.46 6.89
C LYS A 62 11.23 -22.30 8.37
N VAL A 63 10.04 -21.79 8.65
CA VAL A 63 9.59 -21.63 10.03
C VAL A 63 9.03 -22.96 10.55
N GLU A 64 9.63 -23.46 11.62
CA GLU A 64 9.22 -24.72 12.27
C GLU A 64 8.33 -24.47 13.50
N GLY A 65 8.26 -23.22 13.97
CA GLY A 65 7.48 -22.82 15.13
C GLY A 65 5.98 -22.64 14.85
N LEU A 66 5.20 -22.71 15.92
CA LEU A 66 3.80 -22.30 15.94
C LEU A 66 3.66 -21.08 16.85
N ARG A 67 2.77 -20.17 16.47
CA ARG A 67 2.36 -19.03 17.28
C ARG A 67 0.85 -19.01 17.42
N VAL A 68 0.38 -18.22 18.37
CA VAL A 68 -1.03 -17.85 18.45
C VAL A 68 -1.34 -16.89 17.33
N ASN A 69 -2.49 -17.05 16.68
CA ASN A 69 -2.99 -16.05 15.74
C ASN A 69 -3.29 -14.71 16.44
N ASP A 70 -3.29 -13.64 15.65
CA ASP A 70 -3.44 -12.27 16.18
C ASP A 70 -4.91 -11.89 16.46
N ASP A 71 -5.85 -12.84 16.37
CA ASP A 71 -7.28 -12.61 16.60
C ASP A 71 -7.60 -12.78 18.10
N PRO A 72 -7.98 -11.69 18.81
CA PRO A 72 -8.24 -11.76 20.24
C PRO A 72 -9.50 -12.58 20.58
N ASP A 73 -10.44 -12.74 19.65
CA ASP A 73 -11.72 -13.43 19.88
C ASP A 73 -11.69 -14.90 19.44
N TYR A 74 -10.62 -15.33 18.75
CA TYR A 74 -10.51 -16.68 18.22
C TYR A 74 -9.10 -17.24 18.37
N TRP A 75 -8.85 -17.97 19.47
CA TRP A 75 -7.57 -18.63 19.71
C TRP A 75 -7.31 -19.80 18.76
N LYS A 76 -6.20 -19.75 18.02
CA LYS A 76 -5.71 -20.87 17.19
C LYS A 76 -4.19 -20.83 17.03
N LEU A 77 -3.55 -22.00 17.17
CA LEU A 77 -2.16 -22.17 16.76
C LEU A 77 -2.05 -22.12 15.24
N VAL A 78 -1.22 -21.21 14.76
CA VAL A 78 -0.88 -21.00 13.35
C VAL A 78 0.63 -21.10 13.18
N PRO A 79 1.14 -21.44 11.98
CA PRO A 79 2.56 -21.36 11.69
C PRO A 79 3.12 -20.00 12.09
N GLU A 80 4.26 -20.02 12.75
CA GLU A 80 5.02 -18.81 12.99
C GLU A 80 5.50 -18.20 11.65
N TYR A 81 5.90 -16.94 11.70
CA TYR A 81 6.20 -16.13 10.53
C TYR A 81 7.60 -15.52 10.70
N PRO A 82 8.46 -15.48 9.66
CA PRO A 82 9.87 -15.05 9.77
C PRO A 82 10.09 -13.56 10.13
N GLY A 83 9.02 -12.80 10.39
CA GLY A 83 9.09 -11.39 10.76
C GLY A 83 9.03 -10.43 9.57
N SER A 84 8.53 -9.22 9.80
CA SER A 84 8.29 -8.21 8.75
C SER A 84 9.57 -7.83 8.01
N LYS A 85 10.70 -7.78 8.73
CA LYS A 85 12.02 -7.48 8.19
C LYS A 85 12.51 -8.54 7.21
N ALA A 86 12.32 -9.83 7.52
CA ALA A 86 12.78 -10.93 6.66
C ALA A 86 12.01 -10.97 5.32
N LEU A 87 10.73 -10.59 5.32
CA LEU A 87 9.94 -10.52 4.09
C LEU A 87 10.10 -9.22 3.29
N ARG A 88 10.85 -8.25 3.81
CA ARG A 88 10.94 -6.92 3.19
C ARG A 88 11.42 -6.96 1.73
N PRO A 89 12.44 -7.76 1.35
CA PRO A 89 12.85 -7.88 -0.05
C PRO A 89 11.72 -8.38 -0.97
N MET A 90 10.98 -9.41 -0.54
CA MET A 90 9.84 -9.93 -1.30
C MET A 90 8.76 -8.87 -1.50
N GLN A 91 8.41 -8.13 -0.44
CA GLN A 91 7.40 -7.06 -0.54
C GLN A 91 7.84 -5.95 -1.50
N ASP A 92 9.09 -5.52 -1.43
CA ASP A 92 9.63 -4.44 -2.27
C ASP A 92 9.61 -4.85 -3.74
N TYR A 93 10.05 -6.08 -4.03
CA TYR A 93 10.00 -6.66 -5.37
C TYR A 93 8.58 -6.68 -5.94
N LEU A 94 7.61 -7.16 -5.15
CA LEU A 94 6.21 -7.25 -5.59
C LEU A 94 5.58 -5.87 -5.80
N VAL A 95 5.95 -4.85 -5.03
CA VAL A 95 5.52 -3.47 -5.27
C VAL A 95 6.05 -2.96 -6.61
N HIS A 96 7.33 -3.18 -6.91
CA HIS A 96 7.92 -2.85 -8.21
C HIS A 96 7.21 -3.58 -9.38
N VAL A 97 6.85 -4.86 -9.19
CA VAL A 97 6.04 -5.61 -10.18
C VAL A 97 4.68 -4.95 -10.40
N MET A 98 3.98 -4.59 -9.33
CA MET A 98 2.64 -3.99 -9.42
C MET A 98 2.65 -2.60 -10.02
N ILE A 99 3.66 -1.78 -9.71
CA ILE A 99 3.82 -0.47 -10.34
C ILE A 99 4.06 -0.64 -11.85
N GLY A 100 4.96 -1.54 -12.25
CA GLY A 100 5.21 -1.79 -13.67
C GLY A 100 4.01 -2.38 -14.43
N GLU A 101 3.14 -3.17 -13.78
CA GLU A 101 1.87 -3.62 -14.37
C GLU A 101 0.85 -2.47 -14.48
N ALA A 102 0.77 -1.60 -13.48
CA ALA A 102 -0.13 -0.45 -13.49
C ALA A 102 0.26 0.56 -14.57
N GLU A 103 1.56 0.89 -14.68
CA GLU A 103 2.14 1.76 -15.70
C GLU A 103 1.79 1.26 -17.12
N ARG A 104 2.09 -0.01 -17.42
CA ARG A 104 1.77 -0.61 -18.74
C ARG A 104 0.29 -0.59 -19.10
N ARG A 105 -0.58 -0.45 -18.12
CA ARG A 105 -2.05 -0.46 -18.28
C ARG A 105 -2.66 0.94 -18.16
N GLY A 106 -1.84 1.97 -17.90
CA GLY A 106 -2.32 3.32 -17.65
C GLY A 106 -3.17 3.45 -16.37
N LEU A 107 -3.05 2.50 -15.43
CA LEU A 107 -3.78 2.54 -14.17
C LEU A 107 -3.05 3.47 -13.19
N PRO A 108 -3.74 4.44 -12.55
CA PRO A 108 -3.14 5.26 -11.52
C PRO A 108 -2.85 4.45 -10.26
N ILE A 109 -1.78 4.82 -9.56
CA ILE A 109 -1.30 4.19 -8.34
C ILE A 109 -1.48 5.17 -7.20
N GLN A 110 -2.46 4.88 -6.35
CA GLN A 110 -2.68 5.60 -5.12
C GLN A 110 -1.75 5.08 -4.02
N ILE A 111 -0.94 5.96 -3.44
CA ILE A 111 -0.10 5.61 -2.29
C ILE A 111 -0.65 6.33 -1.07
N HIS A 112 -1.03 5.55 -0.06
CA HIS A 112 -1.49 6.11 1.20
C HIS A 112 -0.29 6.74 1.93
N THR A 113 -0.28 8.07 2.06
CA THR A 113 0.72 8.81 2.84
C THR A 113 0.10 9.49 4.08
N GLY A 114 -1.06 8.99 4.53
CA GLY A 114 -1.72 9.46 5.74
C GLY A 114 -1.02 9.02 7.02
N LEU A 115 -1.14 9.85 8.06
CA LEU A 115 -0.37 9.76 9.29
C LEU A 115 -0.83 8.59 10.20
N GLN A 116 -2.12 8.37 10.42
CA GLN A 116 -2.60 7.33 11.37
C GLN A 116 -4.06 6.89 11.09
N GLU A 117 -4.32 5.59 10.97
CA GLU A 117 -5.67 4.96 10.84
C GLU A 117 -6.04 4.26 12.16
N GLY A 118 -6.01 5.00 13.28
CA GLY A 118 -6.37 4.45 14.59
C GLY A 118 -5.42 3.36 15.13
N ASN A 119 -4.23 3.20 14.53
CA ASN A 119 -3.31 2.09 14.77
C ASN A 119 -1.95 2.51 15.36
N GLU A 120 -1.87 3.69 16.00
CA GLU A 120 -0.64 4.23 16.63
C GLU A 120 0.62 4.16 15.75
N ASN A 121 0.43 4.25 14.43
CA ASN A 121 1.50 4.04 13.45
C ASN A 121 2.66 5.06 13.60
N VAL A 122 3.86 4.61 13.21
CA VAL A 122 5.06 5.45 13.12
C VAL A 122 4.87 6.42 11.95
N VAL A 123 4.61 7.69 12.27
CA VAL A 123 4.33 8.75 11.30
C VAL A 123 5.36 8.87 10.19
N SER A 124 6.66 8.69 10.49
CA SER A 124 7.71 8.77 9.46
C SER A 124 7.60 7.68 8.39
N ASN A 125 6.79 6.64 8.61
CA ASN A 125 6.49 5.64 7.59
C ASN A 125 5.83 6.24 6.36
N SER A 126 5.09 7.33 6.52
CA SER A 126 4.36 8.00 5.45
C SER A 126 5.11 9.21 4.86
N ASN A 127 6.41 9.39 5.19
CA ASN A 127 7.20 10.50 4.64
C ASN A 127 7.27 10.39 3.10
N PRO A 128 6.74 11.37 2.34
CA PRO A 128 6.71 11.32 0.89
C PRO A 128 8.11 11.32 0.24
N GLU A 129 9.16 11.81 0.92
CA GLU A 129 10.54 11.74 0.41
C GLU A 129 11.02 10.30 0.19
N LEU A 130 10.42 9.34 0.90
CA LEU A 130 10.74 7.92 0.74
C LEU A 130 10.32 7.36 -0.63
N LEU A 131 9.44 8.05 -1.36
CA LEU A 131 8.93 7.65 -2.68
C LEU A 131 9.82 8.13 -3.84
N ILE A 132 10.85 8.95 -3.58
CA ILE A 132 11.71 9.52 -4.63
C ILE A 132 12.26 8.44 -5.57
N ASN A 133 12.63 7.27 -5.04
CA ASN A 133 13.17 6.19 -5.85
C ASN A 133 12.15 5.58 -6.82
N LEU A 134 10.86 5.56 -6.45
CA LEU A 134 9.80 5.14 -7.36
C LEU A 134 9.57 6.18 -8.46
N PHE A 135 9.55 7.47 -8.12
CA PHE A 135 9.36 8.55 -9.09
C PHE A 135 10.51 8.66 -10.09
N MET A 136 11.74 8.34 -9.65
CA MET A 136 12.90 8.30 -10.53
C MET A 136 12.85 7.16 -11.55
N GLU A 137 12.36 5.98 -11.14
CA GLU A 137 12.32 4.78 -11.98
C GLU A 137 11.10 4.78 -12.92
N TYR A 138 9.91 5.07 -12.41
CA TYR A 138 8.63 4.91 -13.11
C TYR A 138 8.07 6.25 -13.57
N LYS A 139 8.74 6.86 -14.54
CA LYS A 139 8.41 8.22 -15.02
C LYS A 139 7.09 8.28 -15.78
N ASP A 140 6.65 7.16 -16.35
CA ASP A 140 5.41 7.06 -17.13
C ASP A 140 4.22 6.61 -16.26
N ALA A 141 4.49 6.13 -15.04
CA ALA A 141 3.47 5.76 -14.09
C ALA A 141 2.73 6.99 -13.54
N ARG A 142 1.41 6.83 -13.35
CA ARG A 142 0.54 7.88 -12.79
C ARG A 142 0.40 7.69 -11.29
N PHE A 143 1.11 8.48 -10.49
CA PHE A 143 0.99 8.42 -9.04
C PHE A 143 -0.08 9.40 -8.52
N ASP A 144 -0.98 8.89 -7.68
CA ASP A 144 -1.93 9.67 -6.87
C ASP A 144 -1.42 9.69 -5.42
N ILE A 145 -0.84 10.82 -5.03
CA ILE A 145 -0.21 11.01 -3.71
C ILE A 145 -1.06 11.97 -2.89
N PHE A 146 -1.81 11.42 -1.92
CA PHE A 146 -2.65 12.24 -1.06
C PHE A 146 -1.86 12.90 0.06
N HIS A 147 -1.48 14.17 -0.10
CA HIS A 147 -0.83 14.87 1.01
C HIS A 147 -1.15 16.37 1.03
N VAL A 148 -2.15 16.76 1.82
CA VAL A 148 -2.23 18.13 2.38
C VAL A 148 -2.68 18.04 3.84
N GLY A 149 -1.76 18.30 4.78
CA GLY A 149 -2.10 18.62 6.16
C GLY A 149 -2.16 20.13 6.33
N VAL A 150 -3.33 20.69 6.57
CA VAL A 150 -3.49 22.12 6.89
C VAL A 150 -3.44 22.28 8.40
N MET A 151 -2.44 23.01 8.90
CA MET A 151 -2.37 23.39 10.31
C MET A 151 -3.10 24.72 10.51
N HIS A 152 -4.08 24.75 11.42
CA HIS A 152 -4.89 25.92 11.72
C HIS A 152 -5.32 25.92 13.20
N GLY A 153 -5.21 27.06 13.89
CA GLY A 153 -5.56 27.17 15.32
C GLY A 153 -7.00 26.73 15.64
N ASP A 154 -7.93 27.01 14.73
CA ASP A 154 -9.33 26.57 14.81
C ASP A 154 -9.65 25.31 13.97
N ALA A 155 -8.68 24.42 13.74
CA ALA A 155 -8.89 23.24 12.88
C ALA A 155 -10.10 22.38 13.29
N TRP A 156 -10.41 22.33 14.59
CA TRP A 156 -11.65 21.71 15.11
C TRP A 156 -12.91 22.31 14.47
N ARG A 157 -13.02 23.64 14.47
CA ARG A 157 -14.20 24.35 13.93
C ARG A 157 -14.31 24.22 12.42
N VAL A 158 -13.18 24.20 11.73
CA VAL A 158 -13.15 23.95 10.28
C VAL A 158 -13.62 22.52 9.98
N ALA A 159 -13.23 21.53 10.78
CA ALA A 159 -13.75 20.17 10.66
C ALA A 159 -15.26 20.09 10.93
N GLU A 160 -15.78 20.78 11.94
CA GLU A 160 -17.23 20.90 12.16
C GLU A 160 -17.94 21.51 10.94
N ALA A 161 -17.39 22.59 10.38
CA ALA A 161 -17.93 23.25 9.19
C ALA A 161 -17.91 22.37 7.93
N LEU A 162 -16.90 21.49 7.80
CA LEU A 162 -16.81 20.49 6.73
C LEU A 162 -17.88 19.40 6.92
N LYS A 163 -18.04 18.85 8.13
CA LYS A 163 -19.09 17.88 8.46
C LYS A 163 -20.49 18.42 8.16
N ALA A 164 -20.75 19.67 8.52
CA ALA A 164 -22.02 20.34 8.25
C ALA A 164 -22.35 20.46 6.75
N ARG A 165 -21.34 20.36 5.87
CA ARG A 165 -21.47 20.38 4.40
C ARG A 165 -21.41 18.99 3.78
N GLY A 166 -21.50 17.93 4.59
CA GLY A 166 -21.42 16.55 4.12
C GLY A 166 -20.01 16.09 3.69
N VAL A 167 -18.98 16.89 3.97
CA VAL A 167 -17.58 16.48 3.78
C VAL A 167 -17.13 15.71 5.01
N ILE A 168 -16.38 14.62 4.82
CA ILE A 168 -15.78 13.85 5.92
C ILE A 168 -14.35 14.37 6.14
N PRO A 169 -14.10 15.24 7.14
CA PRO A 169 -12.75 15.71 7.44
C PRO A 169 -11.99 14.69 8.29
N ASP A 170 -10.67 14.66 8.12
CA ASP A 170 -9.74 13.93 8.99
C ASP A 170 -9.03 14.94 9.91
N PHE A 171 -9.74 15.33 10.97
CA PHE A 171 -9.23 16.24 12.01
C PHE A 171 -8.27 15.50 12.94
N ARG A 172 -7.13 16.14 13.22
CA ARG A 172 -6.07 15.65 14.09
C ARG A 172 -5.79 16.73 15.16
N PRO A 173 -6.20 16.49 16.41
CA PRO A 173 -5.93 17.41 17.49
C PRO A 173 -4.42 17.71 17.65
N PRO A 174 -4.05 18.92 18.11
CA PRO A 174 -4.97 20.01 18.43
C PRO A 174 -5.42 20.84 17.22
N ASN A 175 -4.65 20.86 16.13
CA ASN A 175 -4.74 21.94 15.15
C ASN A 175 -4.49 21.51 13.69
N ILE A 176 -4.66 20.24 13.32
CA ILE A 176 -4.39 19.74 11.95
C ILE A 176 -5.67 19.22 11.31
N ILE A 177 -5.88 19.53 10.03
CA ILE A 177 -6.90 18.92 9.16
C ILE A 177 -6.20 18.29 7.98
N ARG A 178 -6.40 17.00 7.78
CA ARG A 178 -5.95 16.34 6.56
C ARG A 178 -6.99 16.51 5.48
N LEU A 179 -6.57 17.14 4.40
CA LEU A 179 -7.30 17.24 3.16
C LEU A 179 -6.63 16.28 2.19
N ALA A 180 -7.43 15.34 1.68
CA ALA A 180 -7.10 14.62 0.48
C ALA A 180 -7.89 15.30 -0.64
N PRO A 181 -7.34 16.32 -1.32
CA PRO A 181 -7.98 16.82 -2.53
C PRO A 181 -8.02 15.68 -3.53
N ILE A 182 -9.19 15.06 -3.68
CA ILE A 182 -9.45 14.14 -4.77
C ILE A 182 -9.74 15.04 -5.97
N PRO A 183 -8.95 15.02 -7.06
CA PRO A 183 -9.34 15.73 -8.26
C PRO A 183 -10.73 15.21 -8.69
N LEU A 184 -11.67 16.14 -8.85
CA LEU A 184 -13.05 15.85 -9.28
C LEU A 184 -13.11 15.20 -10.68
N TYR A 185 -11.96 15.11 -11.37
CA TYR A 185 -11.82 14.68 -12.74
C TYR A 185 -10.90 13.44 -12.78
N SER A 186 -11.50 12.26 -12.68
CA SER A 186 -10.87 10.99 -13.06
C SER A 186 -11.40 10.50 -14.41
N GLY A 187 -11.74 11.43 -15.32
CA GLY A 187 -12.16 11.14 -16.69
C GLY A 187 -11.06 11.54 -17.68
N TYR A 188 -10.75 10.66 -18.63
CA TYR A 188 -9.80 10.90 -19.74
C TYR A 188 -10.22 12.03 -20.71
N ARG A 189 -11.30 12.77 -20.43
CA ARG A 189 -11.91 13.74 -21.37
C ARG A 189 -11.76 15.21 -20.99
N ASP A 190 -11.14 15.55 -19.86
CA ASP A 190 -11.06 16.94 -19.39
C ASP A 190 -9.63 17.54 -19.46
N VAL A 191 -8.86 17.17 -20.48
CA VAL A 191 -7.62 17.88 -20.89
C VAL A 191 -7.57 18.05 -22.40
#